data_AF-A0A9E4QB50-F1
#
_entry.id   AF-A0A9E4QB50-F1
#
_cell.length_a   1.000
_cell.length_b   1.000
_cell.length_c   1.000
_cell.angle_alpha   90.00
_cell.angle_beta   90.00
_cell.angle_gamma   90.00
#
_symmetry.space_group_name_H-M   'P 1'
#
loop_
_entity.id
_entity.type
_entity.pdbx_description
1 polymer ?
#
loop_
_entity_poly.entity_id
_entity_poly.type
_entity_poly.pdbx_seq_one_letter_code
_entity_poly.pdbx_strand_id
1 'polypeptide(L)' 'MRLELANYYTHEARFGGQTIWRDGVLEINEDEVLASIRANPLVESADIEIARPGESTRIVNVRDIIEPR' A
#
# COMPACT_ATOMS: atom_id res chain seq x y z
N MET A 1 -2.33 -23.22 9.99
CA MET A 1 -1.07 -22.53 9.67
C MET A 1 -0.67 -21.72 10.90
N ARG A 2 0.55 -21.87 11.44
CA ARG A 2 1.03 -21.02 12.55
C ARG A 2 1.66 -19.77 11.93
N LEU A 3 1.08 -18.61 12.17
CA LEU A 3 1.61 -17.33 11.73
C LEU A 3 2.43 -16.72 12.86
N GLU A 4 3.60 -16.17 12.52
CA GLU A 4 4.46 -15.44 13.45
C GLU A 4 4.46 -13.96 13.09
N LEU A 5 4.36 -13.10 14.11
CA LEU A 5 4.46 -11.66 13.93
C LEU A 5 5.94 -11.29 13.87
N ALA A 6 6.37 -10.67 12.77
CA ALA A 6 7.71 -10.13 12.61
C ALA A 6 7.64 -8.61 12.47
N ASN A 7 8.55 -7.91 13.15
CA ASN A 7 8.67 -6.46 13.06
C ASN A 7 10.02 -6.11 12.43
N TYR A 8 10.00 -5.26 11.41
CA TYR A 8 11.20 -4.81 10.70
C TYR A 8 11.31 -3.29 10.82
N TYR A 9 12.46 -2.81 11.27
CA TYR A 9 12.72 -1.36 11.30
C TYR A 9 12.84 -0.84 9.88
N THR A 10 11.97 0.10 9.49
CA THR A 10 11.90 0.63 8.13
C THR A 10 12.02 2.15 8.19
N HIS A 11 13.06 2.70 7.57
CA HIS A 11 13.31 4.15 7.52
C HIS A 11 12.92 4.75 6.17
N GLU A 12 12.80 3.93 5.13
CA GLU A 12 12.40 4.36 3.79
C GLU A 12 11.43 3.36 3.14
N ALA A 13 10.42 3.90 2.44
CA ALA A 13 9.54 3.15 1.56
C ALA A 13 9.56 3.81 0.17
N ARG A 14 9.59 2.98 -0.88
CA ARG A 14 9.61 3.44 -2.27
C ARG A 14 8.97 2.42 -3.21
N PHE A 15 8.52 2.88 -4.37
CA PHE A 15 8.14 1.97 -5.44
C PHE A 15 9.37 1.38 -6.13
N GLY A 16 9.22 0.17 -6.66
CA GLY A 16 10.24 -0.49 -7.47
C GLY A 16 9.72 -1.74 -8.15
N GLY A 17 10.63 -2.60 -8.61
CA GLY A 17 10.28 -3.72 -9.49
C GLY A 17 9.76 -4.95 -8.74
N GLN A 18 9.93 -5.01 -7.42
CA GLN A 18 9.53 -6.15 -6.60
C GLN A 18 9.20 -5.72 -5.18
N THR A 19 8.30 -6.46 -4.53
CA THR A 19 8.01 -6.26 -3.11
C THR A 19 9.08 -6.95 -2.27
N ILE A 20 10.01 -6.17 -1.70
CA ILE A 20 11.12 -6.69 -0.89
C ILE A 20 11.53 -5.72 0.22
N TRP A 21 11.88 -6.26 1.38
CA TRP A 21 12.52 -5.50 2.46
C TRP A 21 14.01 -5.84 2.53
N ARG A 22 14.87 -4.82 2.56
CA ARG A 22 16.32 -4.96 2.70
C ARG A 22 16.93 -3.76 3.39
N ASP A 23 17.71 -3.99 4.44
CA ASP A 23 18.52 -2.96 5.13
C ASP A 23 17.72 -1.70 5.54
N GLY A 24 16.47 -1.91 5.96
CA GLY A 24 15.56 -0.84 6.40
C GLY A 24 14.85 -0.08 5.28
N VAL A 25 15.00 -0.51 4.02
CA VAL A 25 14.27 0.00 2.85
C VAL A 25 13.22 -1.04 2.44
N LEU A 26 11.97 -0.59 2.34
CA LEU A 26 10.88 -1.36 1.75
C LEU A 26 10.65 -0.90 0.31
N GLU A 27 10.96 -1.78 -0.64
CA GLU A 27 10.57 -1.60 -2.05
C GLU A 27 9.23 -2.28 -2.28
N ILE A 28 8.31 -1.58 -2.94
CA ILE A 28 6.94 -2.04 -3.20
C ILE A 28 6.74 -2.12 -4.71
N ASN A 29 6.31 -3.27 -5.20
CA ASN A 29 5.84 -3.37 -6.57
C ASN A 29 4.39 -2.85 -6.65
N GLU A 30 4.22 -1.70 -7.31
CA GLU A 30 2.93 -1.05 -7.47
C GLU A 30 1.92 -1.94 -8.22
N ASP A 31 2.34 -2.56 -9.32
CA ASP A 31 1.48 -3.42 -10.13
C ASP A 31 0.99 -4.64 -9.34
N GLU A 32 1.85 -5.24 -8.51
CA GLU A 32 1.50 -6.37 -7.64
C GLU A 32 0.40 -5.97 -6.65
N VAL A 33 0.56 -4.82 -5.99
CA VAL A 33 -0.42 -4.29 -5.03
C VAL A 33 -1.74 -3.97 -5.73
N LEU A 34 -1.70 -3.25 -6.84
CA LEU A 34 -2.89 -2.87 -7.60
C LEU A 34 -3.60 -4.08 -8.19
N ALA A 35 -2.87 -5.09 -8.68
CA ALA A 35 -3.46 -6.34 -9.17
C ALA A 35 -4.24 -7.08 -8.08
N SER A 36 -3.70 -7.13 -6.85
CA SER A 36 -4.40 -7.74 -5.72
C SER A 36 -5.69 -6.99 -5.36
N ILE A 37 -5.73 -5.67 -5.49
CA ILE A 37 -6.92 -4.85 -5.20
C ILE A 37 -7.97 -5.03 -6.32
N ARG A 38 -7.53 -4.95 -7.58
CA ARG A 38 -8.38 -5.06 -8.77
C ARG A 38 -8.94 -6.47 -9.00
N ALA A 39 -8.45 -7.48 -8.28
CA ALA A 39 -9.06 -8.81 -8.26
C ALA A 39 -10.50 -8.80 -7.70
N ASN A 40 -10.88 -7.76 -6.96
CA ASN A 40 -12.27 -7.55 -6.54
C ASN A 40 -13.09 -6.91 -7.68
N PRO A 41 -14.12 -7.58 -8.21
CA PRO A 41 -14.92 -7.07 -9.32
C PRO A 41 -15.75 -5.82 -8.99
N LEU A 42 -15.88 -5.48 -7.70
CA LEU A 42 -16.56 -4.25 -7.25
C LEU A 42 -15.64 -3.01 -7.28
N VAL A 43 -14.35 -3.19 -7.56
CA VAL A 43 -13.39 -2.09 -7.66
C VAL A 43 -13.23 -1.69 -9.12
N GLU A 44 -13.70 -0.48 -9.47
CA GLU A 44 -13.56 0.07 -10.82
C GLU A 44 -12.12 0.53 -11.11
N SER A 45 -11.52 1.25 -10.15
CA SER A 45 -10.16 1.75 -10.24
C SER A 45 -9.50 1.76 -8.87
N ALA A 46 -8.17 1.72 -8.88
CA ALA A 46 -7.34 1.79 -7.68
C ALA A 46 -5.99 2.37 -8.08
N ASP A 47 -5.50 3.26 -7.23
CA ASP A 47 -4.18 3.90 -7.30
C ASP A 47 -3.56 3.88 -5.91
N ILE A 48 -2.24 4.00 -5.83
CA ILE A 48 -1.49 4.00 -4.57
C ILE A 48 -0.41 5.07 -4.62
N GLU A 49 -0.22 5.75 -3.49
CA GLU A 49 0.84 6.74 -3.30
C GLU A 49 1.58 6.47 -1.98
N ILE A 50 2.85 6.85 -1.94
CA ILE A 50 3.69 6.78 -0.74
C ILE A 50 3.92 8.20 -0.24
N ALA A 51 3.31 8.55 0.89
CA ALA A 51 3.58 9.80 1.59
C ALA A 51 4.79 9.66 2.52
N ARG A 52 5.64 10.69 2.57
CA ARG A 52 6.84 10.73 3.43
C ARG A 52 6.74 11.80 4.51
N PRO A 53 7.38 11.61 5.68
CA PRO A 53 7.50 12.65 6.68
C PRO A 53 8.10 13.94 6.09
N GLY A 54 7.41 15.06 6.29
CA GLY A 54 7.82 16.38 5.78
C GLY A 54 7.15 16.81 4.47
N GLU A 55 6.48 15.90 3.76
CA GLU A 55 5.65 16.28 2.61
C GLU A 55 4.40 17.05 3.07
N SER A 56 3.93 18.00 2.26
CA SER A 56 2.67 18.73 2.49
C SER A 56 1.46 17.89 2.09
N THR A 57 1.38 16.67 2.64
CA THR A 57 0.37 15.65 2.35
C THR A 57 -0.36 15.28 3.63
N ARG A 58 -1.68 15.07 3.54
CA ARG A 58 -2.51 14.64 4.67
C ARG A 58 -3.15 13.29 4.35
N ILE A 59 -2.82 12.26 5.12
CA ILE A 59 -3.46 10.95 5.01
C ILE A 59 -4.80 11.02 5.76
N VAL A 60 -5.90 10.87 5.02
CA VAL A 60 -7.26 10.82 5.56
C VAL A 60 -8.04 9.68 4.93
N ASN A 61 -8.84 8.98 5.73
CA ASN A 61 -9.78 7.99 5.20
C ASN A 61 -11.06 8.70 4.77
N VAL A 62 -11.27 8.79 3.46
CA VAL A 62 -12.52 9.27 2.88
C VAL A 62 -13.28 8.05 2.36
N ARG A 63 -14.52 7.89 2.79
CA ARG A 63 -15.48 6.96 2.20
C ARG A 63 -16.55 7.81 1.56
N ASP A 64 -16.40 8.07 0.26
CA ASP A 64 -17.44 8.77 -0.48
C ASP A 64 -18.62 7.83 -0.71
N ILE A 65 -19.80 8.42 -0.86
CA ILE A 65 -21.15 7.82 -0.81
C ILE A 65 -21.17 6.35 -1.26
N ILE A 66 -21.19 5.43 -0.29
CA ILE A 66 -21.60 4.04 -0.53
C ILE A 66 -23.12 4.08 -0.59
N GLU A 67 -23.69 3.91 -1.78
CA GLU A 67 -25.14 3.78 -1.91
C GLU A 67 -25.60 2.59 -1.04
N PRO A 68 -26.48 2.81 -0.04
CA PRO A 68 -27.03 1.71 0.73
C PRO A 68 -27.96 0.93 -0.20
N ARG A 69 -27.50 -0.25 -0.63
CA ARG A 69 -28.36 -1.27 -1.26
C ARG A 69 -28.86 -2.25 -0.22
#